data_AF-A0A3B9A2H6-F1
#
_entry.id   AF-A0A3B9A2H6-F1
#
_cell.length_a   1.000
_cell.length_b   1.000
_cell.length_c   1.000
_cell.angle_alpha   90.00
_cell.angle_beta   90.00
_cell.angle_gamma   90.00
#
_symmetry.space_group_name_H-M   'P 1'
#
loop_
_entity.id
_entity.type
_entity.pdbx_description
1 polymer ?
#
loop_
_entity_poly.entity_id
_entity_poly.type
_entity_poly.pdbx_seq_one_letter_code
_entity_poly.pdbx_strand_id
1 'polypeptide(L)'
;LDEATRVEIIELLNRGLQVLQTVYKPEGFNVGENIGSVAGAGIAEHFHFHIVPRWAGDTNFMSTLAGTRVLPEALEDSFRRIREGWAALFEK
;
A
#
# COMPACT_ATOMS: atom_id res chain seq x y z
N LEU A 1 0.84 20.46 5.68
CA LEU A 1 2.02 20.00 4.92
C LEU A 1 2.48 21.16 4.05
N ASP A 2 3.75 21.54 4.13
CA ASP A 2 4.30 22.55 3.21
C ASP A 2 4.42 21.99 1.78
N GLU A 3 4.84 22.84 0.85
CA GLU A 3 4.99 22.44 -0.56
C GLU A 3 6.04 21.34 -0.76
N ALA A 4 7.22 21.50 -0.17
CA ALA A 4 8.31 20.53 -0.30
C ALA A 4 7.87 19.14 0.22
N THR A 5 7.21 19.10 1.38
CA THR A 5 6.69 17.87 1.98
C THR A 5 5.65 17.21 1.09
N ARG A 6 4.74 17.98 0.47
CA ARG A 6 3.72 17.42 -0.44
C ARG A 6 4.36 16.80 -1.68
N VAL A 7 5.37 17.46 -2.25
CA VAL A 7 6.12 16.94 -3.40
C VAL A 7 6.83 15.64 -3.01
N GLU A 8 7.55 15.63 -1.89
CA GLU A 8 8.27 14.44 -1.40
C GLU A 8 7.31 13.26 -1.16
N ILE A 9 6.13 13.51 -0.58
CA ILE A 9 5.12 12.46 -0.35
C ILE A 9 4.68 11.82 -1.68
N ILE A 10 4.43 12.62 -2.72
CA ILE A 10 4.01 12.09 -4.03
C ILE A 10 5.16 11.32 -4.70
N GLU A 11 6.39 11.79 -4.59
CA GLU A 11 7.56 11.04 -5.07
C GLU A 11 7.75 9.72 -4.32
N LEU A 12 7.56 9.73 -3.00
CA LEU A 12 7.61 8.52 -2.18
C LEU A 12 6.50 7.53 -2.54
N LEU A 13 5.29 8.04 -2.80
CA LEU A 13 4.14 7.26 -3.27
C LEU A 13 4.46 6.56 -4.60
N ASN A 14 5.02 7.31 -5.56
CA ASN A 14 5.43 6.77 -6.86
C ASN A 14 6.50 5.68 -6.72
N ARG A 15 7.49 5.87 -5.83
CA ARG A 15 8.50 4.83 -5.53
C ARG A 15 7.85 3.59 -4.92
N GLY A 16 6.93 3.77 -3.96
CA GLY A 16 6.17 2.68 -3.35
C GLY A 16 5.40 1.84 -4.38
N LEU A 17 4.75 2.49 -5.34
CA LEU A 17 4.07 1.82 -6.45
C LEU A 17 5.03 0.99 -7.31
N GLN A 18 6.20 1.54 -7.65
CA GLN A 18 7.22 0.81 -8.42
C GLN A 18 7.72 -0.44 -7.68
N VAL A 19 8.07 -0.30 -6.40
CA VAL A 19 8.52 -1.45 -5.58
C VAL A 19 7.45 -2.52 -5.52
N LEU A 20 6.20 -2.16 -5.19
CA LEU A 20 5.11 -3.11 -5.09
C LEU A 20 4.79 -3.78 -6.43
N GLN A 21 4.90 -3.04 -7.54
CA GLN A 21 4.76 -3.61 -8.88
C GLN A 21 5.84 -4.65 -9.17
N THR A 22 7.10 -4.38 -8.83
CA THR A 22 8.22 -5.29 -9.04
C THR A 22 8.12 -6.54 -8.15
N VAL A 23 7.76 -6.38 -6.87
CA VAL A 23 7.78 -7.45 -5.87
C VAL A 23 6.60 -8.42 -6.01
N TYR A 24 5.40 -7.89 -6.29
CA TYR A 24 4.16 -8.67 -6.25
C TYR A 24 3.43 -8.78 -7.59
N LYS A 25 3.77 -7.95 -8.58
CA LYS A 25 3.12 -7.92 -9.90
C LYS A 25 1.58 -7.89 -9.82
N PRO A 26 0.99 -6.96 -9.06
CA PRO A 26 -0.45 -6.76 -9.07
C PRO A 26 -0.94 -6.33 -10.46
N GLU A 27 -2.23 -6.56 -10.69
CA GLU A 27 -2.92 -6.18 -11.93
C GLU A 27 -3.47 -4.75 -11.86
N GLY A 28 -3.54 -4.19 -10.64
CA GLY A 28 -3.91 -2.79 -10.41
C GLY A 28 -3.63 -2.35 -8.97
N PHE A 29 -3.93 -1.09 -8.67
CA PHE A 29 -3.80 -0.52 -7.33
C PHE A 29 -5.01 0.33 -6.97
N ASN A 30 -5.36 0.35 -5.68
CA ASN A 30 -6.08 1.47 -5.10
C ASN A 30 -5.12 2.33 -4.32
N VAL A 31 -5.14 3.63 -4.57
CA VAL A 31 -4.30 4.62 -3.92
C VAL A 31 -5.18 5.75 -3.43
N GLY A 32 -5.03 6.14 -2.16
CA GLY A 32 -5.80 7.25 -1.61
C GLY A 32 -5.60 7.42 -0.10
N GLU A 33 -6.24 8.45 0.42
CA GLU A 33 -6.17 8.90 1.79
C GLU A 33 -7.58 9.12 2.37
N ASN A 34 -7.72 8.93 3.67
CA ASN A 34 -8.95 9.28 4.40
C ASN A 34 -8.69 10.54 5.22
N ILE A 35 -9.50 11.59 5.04
CA ILE A 35 -9.33 12.88 5.73
C ILE A 35 -10.48 13.12 6.71
N GLY A 36 -10.14 13.13 8.00
CA GLY A 36 -11.08 13.30 9.10
C GLY A 36 -11.69 11.97 9.58
N SER A 37 -12.15 11.96 10.83
CA SER A 37 -12.68 10.75 11.49
C SER A 37 -13.89 10.15 10.74
N VAL A 38 -14.77 11.00 10.21
CA VAL A 38 -15.96 10.58 9.46
C VAL A 38 -15.60 9.87 8.15
N ALA A 39 -14.47 10.24 7.53
CA ALA A 39 -13.97 9.56 6.34
C ALA A 39 -13.23 8.25 6.66
N GLY A 40 -13.12 7.86 7.93
CA GLY A 40 -12.43 6.64 8.35
C GLY A 40 -10.92 6.79 8.52
N ALA A 41 -10.43 8.01 8.80
CA ALA A 41 -9.03 8.20 9.18
C ALA A 41 -8.76 7.53 10.55
N GLY A 42 -7.94 6.49 10.59
CA GLY A 42 -7.59 5.79 11.83
C GLY A 42 -6.80 6.67 12.80
N ILE A 43 -5.93 7.53 12.27
CA ILE A 43 -5.22 8.58 13.01
C ILE A 43 -5.50 9.89 12.28
N ALA A 44 -6.47 10.67 12.76
CA ALA A 44 -6.96 11.85 12.06
C ALA A 44 -5.90 12.95 11.91
N GLU A 45 -4.98 13.05 12.87
CA GLU A 45 -3.92 14.04 12.91
C GLU A 45 -2.68 13.66 12.07
N HIS A 46 -2.62 12.42 11.57
CA HIS A 46 -1.49 11.91 10.78
C HIS A 46 -1.91 11.60 9.35
N PHE A 47 -1.54 12.49 8.43
CA PHE A 47 -1.78 12.30 7.00
C PHE A 47 -0.94 11.14 6.45
N HIS A 48 -1.60 10.18 5.80
CA HIS A 48 -0.95 9.05 5.14
C HIS A 48 -1.75 8.60 3.93
N PHE A 49 -1.03 8.13 2.91
CA PHE A 49 -1.62 7.42 1.78
C PHE A 49 -1.63 5.92 2.04
N HIS A 50 -2.68 5.26 1.57
CA HIS A 50 -2.72 3.81 1.40
C HIS A 50 -2.37 3.47 -0.04
N ILE A 51 -1.47 2.50 -0.22
CA ILE A 51 -1.26 1.81 -1.50
C ILE A 51 -1.71 0.37 -1.31
N VAL A 52 -2.77 -0.03 -2.02
CA VAL A 52 -3.35 -1.37 -1.92
C VAL A 52 -3.22 -2.08 -3.27
N PRO A 53 -2.28 -3.04 -3.41
CA PRO A 53 -2.19 -3.90 -4.59
C PRO A 53 -3.47 -4.71 -4.79
N ARG A 54 -3.94 -4.83 -6.03
CA ARG A 54 -5.19 -5.52 -6.41
C ARG A 54 -4.95 -6.58 -7.49
N TRP A 55 -5.74 -7.65 -7.42
CA TRP A 55 -5.81 -8.70 -8.44
C TRP A 55 -7.27 -9.03 -8.77
N ALA A 56 -7.52 -9.50 -9.98
CA ALA A 56 -8.81 -10.08 -10.33
C ALA A 56 -9.14 -11.24 -9.39
N GLY A 57 -10.25 -11.12 -8.64
CA GLY A 57 -10.70 -12.13 -7.71
C GLY A 57 -9.99 -12.14 -6.34
N ASP A 58 -9.25 -11.09 -5.98
CA ASP A 58 -8.65 -10.95 -4.64
C ASP A 58 -9.67 -10.87 -3.49
N THR A 59 -10.93 -10.61 -3.83
CA THR A 59 -12.10 -10.79 -2.97
C THR A 59 -12.84 -12.05 -3.41
N ASN A 60 -12.85 -13.06 -2.54
CA ASN A 60 -13.43 -14.37 -2.85
C ASN A 60 -14.53 -14.75 -1.84
N PHE A 61 -15.10 -15.95 -2.00
CA PHE A 61 -16.20 -16.43 -1.18
C PHE A 61 -15.91 -16.44 0.32
N MET A 62 -14.64 -16.65 0.74
CA MET A 62 -14.26 -16.58 2.16
C MET A 62 -14.46 -15.17 2.71
N SER A 63 -14.05 -14.16 1.95
CA SER A 63 -14.24 -12.76 2.33
C SER A 63 -15.72 -12.38 2.32
N THR A 64 -16.47 -12.77 1.29
CA THR A 64 -17.83 -12.29 1.07
C THR A 64 -18.88 -13.03 1.91
N LEU A 65 -18.77 -14.35 2.05
CA LEU A 65 -19.76 -15.17 2.77
C LEU A 65 -19.37 -15.46 4.21
N ALA A 66 -18.07 -15.69 4.46
CA ALA A 66 -17.56 -16.06 5.78
C ALA A 66 -16.95 -14.87 6.55
N GLY A 67 -16.95 -13.66 5.98
CA GLY A 67 -16.36 -12.47 6.60
C GLY A 67 -14.88 -12.63 6.94
N THR A 68 -14.18 -13.56 6.29
CA THR A 68 -12.82 -13.97 6.66
C THR A 68 -11.86 -13.68 5.50
N ARG A 69 -10.84 -12.85 5.77
CA ARG A 69 -9.78 -12.55 4.80
C ARG A 69 -8.57 -13.44 5.05
N VAL A 70 -8.19 -14.22 4.05
CA VAL A 70 -6.96 -15.03 4.08
C VAL A 70 -5.78 -14.16 3.65
N LEU A 71 -4.76 -14.08 4.49
CA LEU A 71 -3.48 -13.45 4.15
C LEU A 71 -2.47 -14.56 3.84
N PRO A 72 -1.99 -14.67 2.58
CA PRO A 72 -1.12 -15.77 2.17
C PRO A 72 0.34 -15.60 2.60
N GLU A 73 0.71 -14.44 3.14
CA GLU A 73 2.07 -14.07 3.51
C GLU A 73 2.08 -13.39 4.88
N ALA A 74 3.10 -13.67 5.69
CA ALA A 74 3.32 -13.00 6.97
C ALA A 74 3.84 -11.56 6.75
N LEU A 75 3.54 -10.66 7.68
CA LEU A 75 3.93 -9.25 7.54
C LEU A 75 5.46 -9.07 7.53
N GLU A 76 6.18 -9.89 8.27
CA GLU A 76 7.64 -9.88 8.32
C GLU A 76 8.26 -10.26 6.97
N ASP A 77 7.65 -11.23 6.28
CA ASP A 77 8.06 -11.61 4.92
C ASP A 77 7.74 -10.50 3.92
N SER A 78 6.57 -9.88 4.04
CA SER A 78 6.21 -8.73 3.20
C SER A 78 7.15 -7.56 3.38
N PHE A 79 7.47 -7.22 4.62
CA PHE A 79 8.45 -6.18 4.93
C PHE A 79 9.81 -6.49 4.31
N ARG A 80 10.31 -7.71 4.49
CA ARG A 80 11.61 -8.14 3.94
C ARG A 80 11.65 -7.99 2.42
N ARG A 81 10.64 -8.53 1.71
CA ARG A 81 10.57 -8.47 0.24
C ARG A 81 10.47 -7.05 -0.29
N ILE A 82 9.64 -6.21 0.34
CA ILE A 82 9.48 -4.80 -0.03
C ILE A 82 10.79 -4.04 0.21
N ARG A 83 11.45 -4.25 1.36
CA ARG A 83 12.73 -3.60 1.67
C ARG A 83 13.83 -3.99 0.68
N GLU A 84 13.94 -5.28 0.35
CA GLU A 84 14.90 -5.78 -0.64
C GLU A 84 14.61 -5.19 -2.04
N GLY A 85 13.34 -5.13 -2.45
CA GLY A 85 12.94 -4.50 -3.70
C GLY A 85 13.23 -2.99 -3.74
N TRP A 86 13.04 -2.30 -2.63
CA TRP A 86 13.37 -0.89 -2.48
C TRP A 86 14.87 -0.63 -2.66
N ALA A 87 15.71 -1.35 -1.92
CA ALA A 87 17.16 -1.22 -2.01
C ALA A 87 17.67 -1.51 -3.42
N ALA A 88 17.13 -2.55 -4.07
CA ALA A 88 17.51 -2.90 -5.44
C ALA A 88 17.17 -1.83 -6.49
N LEU A 89 16.12 -1.04 -6.27
CA LEU A 89 15.67 0.00 -7.20
C LEU A 89 16.31 1.37 -6.93
N PHE A 90 16.56 1.72 -5.67
CA PHE A 90 16.88 3.11 -5.30
C PHE A 90 18.15 3.31 -4.46
N GLU A 91 18.80 2.25 -3.99
CA GLU A 91 19.95 2.34 -3.07
C GLU A 91 21.25 1.74 -3.66
N LYS A 92 21.35 1.67 -4.99
CA LYS A 92 22.58 1.21 -5.67
C LYS A 92 23.74 2.17 -5.53
#